data_AF-A0A3M3YYJ1-F1
#
_entry.id   AF-A0A3M3YYJ1-F1
#
_cell.length_a   1.000
_cell.length_b   1.000
_cell.length_c   1.000
_cell.angle_alpha   90.00
_cell.angle_beta   90.00
_cell.angle_gamma   90.00
#
_symmetry.space_group_name_H-M   'P 1'
#
loop_
_entity.id
_entity.type
_entity.pdbx_description
1 polymer ?
#
loop_
_entity_poly.entity_id
_entity_poly.type
_entity_poly.pdbx_seq_one_letter_code
_entity_poly.pdbx_strand_id
1 'polypeptide(L)'
;MRCAIILVSDDPGACALFEKEQEALIPRSLRDAGRVKEVGFDFFTSVYNPSTSRFQLDQHVLHTAKKAEGVAILCDSRYHRLAVAVSNACFVANVELNPEVRSYKNTLQATLTRMVKNLAHVYLHMRDAGSRYALQLPFRNFVANELRELEHLFANNTLTSEFVQTLDQAISNLNRRRMPKRKEDYPNKYYVDDEEIFFSYGKEHHSEFESGNPHLPLCVLNGHFRFGHRIVKNEHYNVSKDNGKNGKISRLFMDCHDRALEVKERSHVNMFSNDYWTV
;
A
#
# COMPACT_ATOMS: atom_id res chain seq x y z
N MET A 1 7.96 5.56 -15.26
CA MET A 1 6.88 5.44 -14.27
C MET A 1 7.11 6.47 -13.18
N ARG A 2 6.19 7.43 -13.03
CA ARG A 2 6.45 8.62 -12.22
C ARG A 2 6.19 8.38 -10.73
N CYS A 3 7.18 8.54 -9.87
CA CYS A 3 7.09 8.28 -8.43
C CYS A 3 7.37 9.54 -7.61
N ALA A 4 6.43 9.92 -6.75
CA ALA A 4 6.63 10.95 -5.74
C ALA A 4 7.47 10.40 -4.59
N ILE A 5 8.45 11.17 -4.12
CA ILE A 5 9.09 10.97 -2.82
C ILE A 5 8.80 12.18 -1.95
N ILE A 6 8.10 11.95 -0.85
CA ILE A 6 7.68 13.00 0.08
C ILE A 6 8.54 12.91 1.33
N LEU A 7 9.29 13.97 1.64
CA LEU A 7 9.94 14.09 2.95
C LEU A 7 8.91 14.59 3.97
N VAL A 8 8.78 13.87 5.09
CA VAL A 8 7.99 14.29 6.26
C VAL A 8 8.95 14.67 7.37
N SER A 9 9.18 15.96 7.58
CA SER A 9 10.06 16.46 8.65
C SER A 9 9.79 17.94 8.90
N ASP A 10 10.10 18.41 10.10
CA ASP A 10 10.20 19.83 10.43
C ASP A 10 11.65 20.32 10.59
N ASP A 11 12.63 19.44 10.39
CA ASP A 11 14.04 19.81 10.47
C ASP A 11 14.39 20.76 9.31
N PRO A 12 14.79 22.02 9.59
CA PRO A 12 15.00 23.01 8.54
C PRO A 12 16.14 22.62 7.58
N GLY A 13 17.19 21.98 8.08
CA GLY A 13 18.35 21.60 7.28
C GLY A 13 18.02 20.45 6.32
N ALA A 14 17.27 19.45 6.78
CA ALA A 14 16.81 18.35 5.96
C ALA A 14 15.80 18.82 4.91
N CYS A 15 14.82 19.66 5.30
CA CYS A 15 13.85 20.25 4.38
C CYS A 15 14.55 21.06 3.29
N ALA A 16 15.42 22.00 3.66
CA ALA A 16 16.13 22.84 2.71
C ALA A 16 17.02 22.02 1.75
N LEU A 17 17.67 20.97 2.27
CA LEU A 17 18.47 20.08 1.44
C LEU A 17 17.60 19.30 0.42
N PHE A 18 16.45 18.79 0.86
CA PHE A 18 15.51 18.06 0.00
C PHE A 18 14.89 18.95 -1.07
N GLU A 19 14.54 20.19 -0.74
CA GLU A 19 14.03 21.17 -1.70
C GLU A 19 15.08 21.64 -2.70
N LYS A 20 16.33 21.79 -2.25
CA LYS A 20 17.45 22.24 -3.08
C LYS A 20 17.92 21.15 -4.05
N GLU A 21 18.21 19.96 -3.53
CA GLU A 21 18.82 18.89 -4.32
C GLU A 21 17.75 18.03 -5.01
N GLN A 22 16.52 17.98 -4.48
CA GLN A 22 15.38 17.26 -5.05
C GLN A 22 15.77 15.83 -5.45
N GLU A 23 15.52 15.49 -6.70
CA GLU A 23 15.87 14.24 -7.35
C GLU A 23 17.38 13.93 -7.36
N ALA A 24 18.26 14.93 -7.29
CA ALA A 24 19.71 14.72 -7.27
C ALA A 24 20.18 14.01 -5.98
N LEU A 25 19.33 13.94 -4.94
CA LEU A 25 19.57 13.08 -3.78
C LEU A 25 19.47 11.58 -4.11
N ILE A 26 18.91 11.20 -5.25
CA ILE A 26 18.82 9.81 -5.68
C ILE A 26 19.94 9.57 -6.71
N PRO A 27 20.99 8.81 -6.38
CA PRO A 27 22.14 8.64 -7.25
C PRO A 27 21.74 8.12 -8.64
N ARG A 28 22.27 8.72 -9.71
CA ARG A 28 21.99 8.27 -11.09
C ARG A 28 22.40 6.81 -11.31
N SER A 29 23.53 6.40 -10.73
CA SER A 29 24.01 5.01 -10.78
C SER A 29 23.02 4.00 -10.20
N LEU A 30 22.18 4.41 -9.24
CA LEU A 30 21.10 3.58 -8.72
C LEU A 30 19.97 3.44 -9.75
N ARG A 31 19.58 4.54 -10.39
CA ARG A 31 18.50 4.57 -11.39
C ARG A 31 18.83 3.70 -12.61
N ASP A 32 20.11 3.63 -12.96
CA ASP A 32 20.61 2.89 -14.12
C ASP A 32 20.95 1.42 -13.81
N ALA A 33 20.63 0.90 -12.62
CA ALA A 33 21.02 -0.43 -12.16
C ALA A 33 19.84 -1.36 -11.81
N GLY A 34 19.98 -2.64 -12.17
CA GLY A 34 19.15 -3.75 -11.70
C GLY A 34 17.63 -3.51 -11.80
N ARG A 35 16.90 -3.90 -10.76
CA ARG A 35 15.44 -3.78 -10.66
C ARG A 35 14.95 -2.33 -10.76
N VAL A 36 15.74 -1.35 -10.31
CA VAL A 36 15.36 0.08 -10.37
C VAL A 36 15.26 0.53 -11.83
N LYS A 37 16.21 0.11 -12.66
CA LYS A 37 16.18 0.35 -14.12
C LYS A 37 15.03 -0.37 -14.80
N GLU A 38 14.77 -1.62 -14.43
CA GLU A 38 13.66 -2.42 -14.97
C GLU A 38 12.28 -1.80 -14.66
N VAL A 39 12.11 -1.26 -13.45
CA VAL A 39 10.90 -0.54 -13.09
C VAL A 39 10.80 0.78 -13.87
N GLY A 40 11.92 1.45 -14.11
CA GLY A 40 11.99 2.69 -14.89
C GLY A 40 11.40 3.88 -14.13
N PHE A 41 11.79 4.04 -12.86
CA PHE A 41 11.33 5.16 -12.04
C PHE A 41 11.79 6.51 -12.60
N ASP A 42 10.83 7.43 -12.70
CA ASP A 42 11.06 8.86 -12.88
C ASP A 42 10.59 9.55 -11.60
N PHE A 43 11.48 10.23 -10.88
CA PHE A 43 11.16 10.71 -9.54
C PHE A 43 10.69 12.16 -9.56
N PHE A 44 10.00 12.57 -8.52
CA PHE A 44 9.91 13.99 -8.16
C PHE A 44 9.73 14.07 -6.66
N THR A 45 10.08 15.22 -6.10
CA THR A 45 10.13 15.39 -4.65
C THR A 45 9.10 16.38 -4.15
N SER A 46 8.69 16.22 -2.90
CA SER A 46 7.87 17.16 -2.15
C SER A 46 8.29 17.13 -0.68
N VAL A 47 8.04 18.21 0.04
CA VAL A 47 8.25 18.29 1.49
C VAL A 47 6.90 18.55 2.16
N TYR A 48 6.62 17.79 3.21
CA TYR A 48 5.55 18.02 4.15
C TYR A 48 6.17 18.36 5.51
N ASN A 49 5.92 19.57 5.99
CA ASN A 49 6.38 20.02 7.30
C ASN A 49 5.22 19.95 8.30
N PRO A 50 5.21 18.98 9.24
CA PRO A 50 4.11 18.81 10.19
C PRO A 50 3.86 20.02 11.09
N SER A 51 4.90 20.81 11.36
CA SER A 51 4.86 21.95 12.27
C SER A 51 4.28 23.21 11.64
N THR A 52 4.16 23.26 10.31
CA THR A 52 3.68 24.45 9.58
C THR A 52 2.55 24.17 8.59
N SER A 53 2.30 22.89 8.26
CA SER A 53 1.25 22.52 7.33
C SER A 53 -0.14 22.84 7.88
N ARG A 54 -1.01 23.40 7.02
CA ARG A 54 -2.44 23.59 7.30
C ARG A 54 -3.29 22.37 6.98
N PHE A 55 -2.71 21.40 6.29
CA PHE A 55 -3.37 20.18 5.82
C PHE A 55 -2.78 18.97 6.53
N GLN A 56 -3.57 17.92 6.68
CA GLN A 56 -3.09 16.64 7.18
C GLN A 56 -2.18 15.95 6.15
N LEU A 57 -1.38 14.99 6.60
CA LEU A 57 -0.43 14.29 5.73
C LEU A 57 -1.13 13.58 4.57
N ASP A 58 -2.24 12.90 4.82
CA ASP A 58 -3.02 12.20 3.79
C ASP A 58 -3.53 13.15 2.70
N GLN A 59 -3.95 14.37 3.05
CA GLN A 59 -4.33 15.40 2.09
C GLN A 59 -3.15 15.85 1.23
N HIS A 60 -1.99 16.08 1.85
CA HIS A 60 -0.76 16.45 1.13
C HIS A 60 -0.30 15.34 0.18
N VAL A 61 -0.32 14.10 0.66
CA VAL A 61 0.02 12.91 -0.12
C VAL A 61 -0.94 12.79 -1.30
N LEU A 62 -2.25 12.86 -1.07
CA LEU A 62 -3.26 12.74 -2.12
C LEU A 62 -3.11 13.82 -3.19
N HIS A 63 -2.83 15.06 -2.78
CA HIS A 63 -2.54 16.15 -3.71
C HIS A 63 -1.31 15.85 -4.58
N THR A 64 -0.21 15.45 -3.94
CA THR A 64 1.07 15.14 -4.59
C THR A 64 0.93 13.94 -5.54
N ALA A 65 0.18 12.92 -5.13
CA ALA A 65 0.01 11.66 -5.83
C ALA A 65 -0.79 11.79 -7.14
N LYS A 66 -1.53 12.89 -7.37
CA LYS A 66 -2.32 13.12 -8.60
C LYS A 66 -1.49 12.99 -9.88
N LYS A 67 -0.19 13.30 -9.81
CA LYS A 67 0.74 13.25 -10.95
C LYS A 67 1.64 12.01 -10.93
N ALA A 68 1.40 11.08 -10.01
CA ALA A 68 2.28 9.96 -9.76
C ALA A 68 1.58 8.62 -9.94
N GLU A 69 2.33 7.65 -10.44
CA GLU A 69 2.01 6.22 -10.42
C GLU A 69 2.57 5.55 -9.17
N GLY A 70 3.48 6.25 -8.46
CA GLY A 70 4.05 5.81 -7.19
C GLY A 70 4.16 6.88 -6.13
N VAL A 71 4.10 6.46 -4.87
CA VAL A 71 4.25 7.34 -3.71
C VAL A 71 5.09 6.65 -2.65
N ALA A 72 6.23 7.24 -2.33
CA ALA A 72 7.05 6.89 -1.19
C ALA A 72 7.14 8.07 -0.23
N ILE A 73 7.23 7.76 1.06
CA ILE A 73 7.39 8.74 2.14
C ILE A 73 8.71 8.44 2.84
N LEU A 74 9.61 9.41 2.83
CA LEU A 74 10.77 9.41 3.71
C LEU A 74 10.39 10.20 4.96
N CYS A 75 10.14 9.52 6.06
CA CYS A 75 9.65 10.11 7.29
C CYS A 75 10.78 10.27 8.30
N ASP A 76 10.95 11.47 8.85
CA ASP A 76 11.70 11.63 10.08
C ASP A 76 11.08 10.75 11.17
N SER A 77 11.89 9.95 11.86
CA SER A 77 11.44 9.00 12.88
C SER A 77 10.57 9.66 13.97
N ARG A 78 10.75 10.96 14.26
CA ARG A 78 9.91 11.72 15.21
C ARG A 78 8.44 11.79 14.79
N TYR A 79 8.17 11.70 13.49
CA TYR A 79 6.83 11.75 12.89
C TYR A 79 6.32 10.39 12.42
N HIS A 80 6.98 9.30 12.81
CA HIS A 80 6.66 7.94 12.35
C HIS A 80 5.17 7.58 12.47
N ARG A 81 4.53 7.90 13.61
CA ARG A 81 3.10 7.63 13.84
C ARG A 81 2.18 8.27 12.79
N LEU A 82 2.54 9.47 12.30
CA LEU A 82 1.80 10.14 11.25
C LEU A 82 1.91 9.41 9.91
N ALA A 83 3.11 8.92 9.59
CA ALA A 83 3.36 8.19 8.34
C ALA A 83 2.78 6.76 8.36
N VAL A 84 2.73 6.09 9.51
CA VAL A 84 2.07 4.76 9.65
C VAL A 84 0.60 4.83 9.26
N ALA A 85 -0.10 5.93 9.54
CA ALA A 85 -1.51 6.08 9.17
C ALA A 85 -1.76 5.98 7.65
N VAL A 86 -0.72 6.20 6.82
CA VAL A 86 -0.81 6.12 5.35
C VAL A 86 0.02 4.97 4.76
N SER A 87 0.60 4.08 5.57
CA SER A 87 1.50 3.00 5.10
C SER A 87 0.80 1.94 4.25
N ASN A 88 -0.52 1.81 4.38
CA ASN A 88 -1.31 0.91 3.54
C ASN A 88 -1.36 1.41 2.09
N ALA A 89 -1.37 2.72 1.88
CA ALA A 89 -1.33 3.34 0.56
C ALA A 89 0.10 3.59 0.07
N CYS A 90 1.01 4.00 0.95
CA CYS A 90 2.32 4.54 0.59
C CYS A 90 3.46 3.62 1.01
N PHE A 91 4.59 3.67 0.29
CA PHE A 91 5.82 3.04 0.79
C PHE A 91 6.49 3.98 1.80
N VAL A 92 6.37 3.70 3.09
CA VAL A 92 6.90 4.55 4.16
C VAL A 92 8.27 4.05 4.59
N ALA A 93 9.26 4.92 4.68
CA ALA A 93 10.61 4.63 5.11
C ALA A 93 11.03 5.66 6.17
N ASN A 94 11.53 5.21 7.32
CA ASN A 94 11.93 6.12 8.39
C ASN A 94 13.42 6.52 8.28
N VAL A 95 13.75 7.74 8.67
CA VAL A 95 15.12 8.24 8.78
C VAL A 95 15.29 8.99 10.10
N GLU A 96 16.38 8.67 10.80
CA GLU A 96 16.77 9.44 11.97
C GLU A 96 17.51 10.71 11.52
N LEU A 97 16.90 11.86 11.80
CA LEU A 97 17.51 13.16 11.55
C LEU A 97 17.98 13.72 12.89
N ASN A 98 19.29 13.88 13.04
CA ASN A 98 19.87 14.52 14.21
C ASN A 98 20.12 16.02 13.90
N PRO A 99 19.39 16.95 14.56
CA PRO A 99 19.52 18.40 14.37
C PRO A 99 20.94 18.96 14.56
N GLU A 100 21.80 18.24 15.29
CA GLU A 100 23.18 18.64 15.56
C GLU A 100 24.13 18.37 14.37
N VAL A 101 23.69 17.61 13.37
CA VAL A 101 24.52 17.22 12.23
C VAL A 101 24.59 18.37 11.21
N ARG A 102 25.80 18.71 10.77
CA ARG A 102 26.05 19.80 9.81
C ARG A 102 25.57 19.51 8.38
N SER A 103 25.40 18.24 8.01
CA SER A 103 24.97 17.83 6.67
C SER A 103 24.24 16.50 6.69
N TYR A 104 23.02 16.49 6.15
CA TYR A 104 22.19 15.30 6.02
C TYR A 104 22.42 14.50 4.74
N LYS A 105 23.27 15.00 3.81
CA LYS A 105 23.36 14.46 2.45
C LYS A 105 23.66 12.97 2.41
N ASN A 106 24.69 12.52 3.13
CA ASN A 106 25.08 11.11 3.12
C ASN A 106 24.00 10.21 3.74
N THR A 107 23.41 10.61 4.87
CA THR A 107 22.33 9.87 5.53
C THR A 107 21.10 9.75 4.63
N LEU A 108 20.63 10.86 4.06
CA LEU A 108 19.48 10.84 3.15
C LEU A 108 19.77 10.02 1.90
N GLN A 109 20.95 10.16 1.27
CA GLN A 109 21.32 9.39 0.09
C GLN A 109 21.38 7.88 0.37
N ALA A 110 21.93 7.48 1.52
CA ALA A 110 21.98 6.08 1.92
C ALA A 110 20.58 5.50 2.15
N THR A 111 19.72 6.24 2.88
CA THR A 111 18.35 5.82 3.15
C THR A 111 17.50 5.77 1.89
N LEU A 112 17.55 6.80 1.05
CA LEU A 112 16.86 6.84 -0.24
C LEU A 112 17.31 5.70 -1.15
N THR A 113 18.61 5.37 -1.15
CA THR A 113 19.13 4.25 -1.94
C THR A 113 18.48 2.94 -1.52
N ARG A 114 18.38 2.66 -0.23
CA ARG A 114 17.73 1.45 0.28
C ARG A 114 16.22 1.47 0.00
N MET A 115 15.56 2.59 0.29
CA MET A 115 14.14 2.79 0.04
C MET A 115 13.79 2.52 -1.43
N VAL A 116 14.51 3.10 -2.38
CA VAL A 116 14.26 2.94 -3.82
C VAL A 116 14.48 1.49 -4.28
N LYS A 117 15.49 0.78 -3.75
CA LYS A 117 15.69 -0.65 -4.06
C LYS A 117 14.54 -1.50 -3.56
N ASN A 118 14.12 -1.28 -2.32
CA ASN A 118 13.03 -2.02 -1.69
C ASN A 118 11.69 -1.70 -2.37
N LEU A 119 11.46 -0.43 -2.71
CA LEU A 119 10.31 -0.01 -3.51
C LEU A 119 10.31 -0.69 -4.88
N ALA A 120 11.45 -0.73 -5.59
CA ALA A 120 11.55 -1.43 -6.88
C ALA A 120 11.13 -2.90 -6.75
N HIS A 121 11.52 -3.56 -5.66
CA HIS A 121 11.12 -4.94 -5.38
C HIS A 121 9.60 -5.10 -5.22
N VAL A 122 8.97 -4.22 -4.42
CA VAL A 122 7.49 -4.17 -4.28
C VAL A 122 6.82 -3.96 -5.64
N TYR A 123 7.36 -3.07 -6.48
CA TYR A 123 6.81 -2.81 -7.81
C TYR A 123 6.80 -4.04 -8.72
N LEU A 124 7.85 -4.85 -8.68
CA LEU A 124 7.89 -6.08 -9.47
C LEU A 124 6.84 -7.09 -8.99
N HIS A 125 6.61 -7.20 -7.69
CA HIS A 125 5.49 -8.02 -7.15
C HIS A 125 4.12 -7.47 -7.54
N MET A 126 3.95 -6.15 -7.58
CA MET A 126 2.69 -5.55 -8.01
C MET A 126 2.43 -5.70 -9.52
N ARG A 127 3.46 -6.00 -10.33
CA ARG A 127 3.32 -6.35 -11.76
C ARG A 127 2.95 -7.82 -11.97
N ASP A 128 3.40 -8.71 -11.09
CA ASP A 128 3.05 -10.14 -11.13
C ASP A 128 1.63 -10.37 -10.60
N ALA A 129 0.75 -11.01 -11.39
CA ALA A 129 -0.64 -11.19 -11.00
C ALA A 129 -0.81 -12.04 -9.71
N GLY A 130 0.03 -13.05 -9.50
CA GLY A 130 -0.07 -13.90 -8.30
C GLY A 130 0.23 -13.12 -7.02
N SER A 131 1.30 -12.33 -7.06
CA SER A 131 1.75 -11.48 -5.97
C SER A 131 0.83 -10.27 -5.76
N ARG A 132 0.43 -9.59 -6.85
CA ARG A 132 -0.46 -8.42 -6.84
C ARG A 132 -1.77 -8.71 -6.12
N TYR A 133 -2.40 -9.85 -6.40
CA TYR A 133 -3.66 -10.19 -5.76
C TYR A 133 -3.48 -10.31 -4.25
N ALA A 134 -2.48 -11.05 -3.77
CA ALA A 134 -2.21 -11.17 -2.34
C ALA A 134 -1.99 -9.80 -1.66
N LEU A 135 -1.22 -8.91 -2.30
CA LEU A 135 -0.93 -7.57 -1.78
C LEU A 135 -2.14 -6.62 -1.75
N GLN A 136 -3.17 -6.90 -2.56
CA GLN A 136 -4.39 -6.10 -2.68
C GLN A 136 -5.56 -6.60 -1.81
N LEU A 137 -5.35 -7.62 -0.98
CA LEU A 137 -6.39 -8.12 -0.07
C LEU A 137 -6.89 -7.00 0.88
N PRO A 138 -8.19 -6.95 1.17
CA PRO A 138 -8.81 -5.94 2.03
C PRO A 138 -8.42 -6.16 3.51
N PHE A 139 -7.68 -5.23 4.10
CA PHE A 139 -7.07 -5.44 5.43
C PHE A 139 -8.06 -5.55 6.57
N ARG A 140 -9.24 -4.91 6.47
CA ARG A 140 -10.24 -4.98 7.54
C ARG A 140 -11.11 -6.22 7.45
N ASN A 141 -11.28 -6.78 6.25
CA ASN A 141 -12.27 -7.82 6.00
C ASN A 141 -11.66 -9.19 5.70
N PHE A 142 -10.40 -9.28 5.30
CA PHE A 142 -9.71 -10.56 5.11
C PHE A 142 -9.02 -10.98 6.41
N VAL A 143 -9.60 -11.94 7.12
CA VAL A 143 -9.08 -12.39 8.43
C VAL A 143 -7.91 -13.37 8.23
N ALA A 144 -6.70 -12.89 8.51
CA ALA A 144 -5.47 -13.68 8.40
C ALA A 144 -4.37 -13.10 9.27
N ASN A 145 -3.63 -13.93 9.99
CA ASN A 145 -2.40 -13.47 10.65
C ASN A 145 -1.36 -13.01 9.61
N GLU A 146 -1.23 -13.73 8.49
CA GLU A 146 -0.28 -13.41 7.41
C GLU A 146 -0.52 -12.01 6.81
N LEU A 147 -1.78 -11.58 6.73
CA LEU A 147 -2.12 -10.26 6.20
C LEU A 147 -1.78 -9.15 7.21
N ARG A 148 -1.98 -9.41 8.51
CA ARG A 148 -1.57 -8.48 9.59
C ARG A 148 -0.05 -8.35 9.67
N GLU A 149 0.68 -9.45 9.49
CA GLU A 149 2.14 -9.45 9.42
C GLU A 149 2.65 -8.63 8.22
N LEU A 150 1.98 -8.73 7.06
CA LEU A 150 2.28 -7.92 5.89
C LEU A 150 2.04 -6.43 6.17
N GLU A 151 0.90 -6.07 6.78
CA GLU A 151 0.62 -4.68 7.19
C GLU A 151 1.70 -4.15 8.15
N HIS A 152 2.09 -4.97 9.14
CA HIS A 152 3.14 -4.62 10.10
C HIS A 152 4.52 -4.44 9.44
N LEU A 153 4.87 -5.27 8.45
CA LEU A 153 6.09 -5.17 7.66
C LEU A 153 6.18 -3.80 6.97
N PHE A 154 5.11 -3.36 6.32
CA PHE A 154 5.07 -2.08 5.60
C PHE A 154 4.97 -0.88 6.53
N ALA A 155 4.32 -1.03 7.69
CA ALA A 155 4.27 0.02 8.68
C ALA A 155 5.64 0.27 9.33
N ASN A 156 6.44 -0.77 9.62
CA ASN A 156 7.58 -0.64 10.54
C ASN A 156 8.95 -1.06 9.97
N ASN A 157 9.00 -1.91 8.96
CA ASN A 157 10.20 -2.68 8.63
C ASN A 157 10.66 -2.55 7.17
N THR A 158 10.23 -1.50 6.47
CA THR A 158 10.52 -1.29 5.03
C THR A 158 11.99 -1.04 4.69
N LEU A 159 12.82 -0.70 5.68
CA LEU A 159 14.25 -0.43 5.52
C LEU A 159 15.17 -1.46 6.20
N THR A 160 14.62 -2.52 6.80
CA THR A 160 15.44 -3.59 7.37
C THR A 160 16.22 -4.32 6.27
N SER A 161 17.31 -4.99 6.62
CA SER A 161 18.09 -5.79 5.68
C SER A 161 17.30 -6.98 5.14
N GLU A 162 16.35 -7.47 5.93
CA GLU A 162 15.54 -8.66 5.68
C GLU A 162 14.27 -8.36 4.90
N PHE A 163 13.90 -7.07 4.72
CA PHE A 163 12.62 -6.64 4.13
C PHE A 163 12.21 -7.43 2.88
N VAL A 164 13.13 -7.58 1.93
CA VAL A 164 12.89 -8.29 0.66
C VAL A 164 12.52 -9.75 0.92
N GLN A 165 13.29 -10.45 1.76
CA GLN A 165 13.02 -11.85 2.10
C GLN A 165 11.71 -12.01 2.87
N THR A 166 11.44 -11.11 3.83
CA THR A 166 10.20 -11.13 4.62
C THR A 166 8.98 -10.87 3.74
N LEU A 167 9.07 -9.93 2.78
CA LEU A 167 8.00 -9.66 1.82
C LEU A 167 7.70 -10.88 0.96
N ASP A 168 8.73 -11.50 0.37
CA ASP A 168 8.59 -12.69 -0.48
C ASP A 168 7.91 -13.83 0.31
N GLN A 169 8.32 -14.02 1.57
CA GLN A 169 7.73 -15.02 2.44
C GLN A 169 6.27 -14.71 2.79
N ALA A 170 5.95 -13.46 3.11
CA ALA A 170 4.57 -13.05 3.42
C ALA A 170 3.64 -13.26 2.23
N ILE A 171 4.06 -12.87 1.02
CA ILE A 171 3.31 -13.09 -0.23
C ILE A 171 3.13 -14.59 -0.49
N SER A 172 4.17 -15.40 -0.28
CA SER A 172 4.12 -16.85 -0.43
C SER A 172 3.12 -17.48 0.54
N ASN A 173 3.13 -17.06 1.81
CA ASN A 173 2.19 -17.55 2.82
C ASN A 173 0.74 -17.20 2.48
N LEU A 174 0.46 -15.97 2.07
CA LEU A 174 -0.87 -15.58 1.58
C LEU A 174 -1.31 -16.40 0.37
N ASN A 175 -0.40 -16.65 -0.59
CA ASN A 175 -0.70 -17.46 -1.76
C ASN A 175 -1.00 -18.94 -1.42
N ARG A 176 -0.47 -19.48 -0.32
CA ARG A 176 -0.80 -20.83 0.15
C ARG A 176 -2.24 -20.97 0.65
N ARG A 177 -2.90 -19.84 0.99
CA ARG A 177 -4.32 -19.83 1.37
C ARG A 177 -5.26 -19.99 0.18
N ARG A 178 -4.72 -20.11 -1.04
CA ARG A 178 -5.51 -20.24 -2.26
C ARG A 178 -5.98 -21.66 -2.49
N MET A 179 -7.29 -21.90 -2.40
CA MET A 179 -7.90 -23.20 -2.66
C MET A 179 -9.19 -23.08 -3.47
N PRO A 180 -9.59 -24.14 -4.21
CA PRO A 180 -10.91 -24.18 -4.82
C PRO A 180 -11.98 -24.36 -3.74
N LYS A 181 -13.21 -23.88 -4.01
CA LYS A 181 -14.37 -24.11 -3.12
C LYS A 181 -14.66 -25.60 -3.00
N ARG A 182 -14.75 -26.29 -4.14
CA ARG A 182 -14.84 -27.75 -4.21
C ARG A 182 -13.70 -28.33 -5.04
N LYS A 183 -13.35 -29.60 -4.80
CA LYS A 183 -12.33 -30.31 -5.61
C LYS A 183 -12.64 -30.26 -7.11
N GLU A 184 -13.92 -30.29 -7.46
CA GLU A 184 -14.44 -30.22 -8.83
C GLU A 184 -14.35 -28.82 -9.47
N ASP A 185 -14.21 -27.75 -8.68
CA ASP A 185 -14.10 -26.37 -9.19
C ASP A 185 -12.68 -26.01 -9.65
N TYR A 186 -11.73 -26.94 -9.54
CA TYR A 186 -10.38 -26.76 -10.05
C TYR A 186 -10.42 -26.49 -11.57
N PRO A 187 -9.73 -25.46 -12.09
CA PRO A 187 -8.60 -24.75 -11.48
C PRO A 187 -8.92 -23.44 -10.75
N ASN A 188 -10.20 -23.09 -10.53
CA ASN A 188 -10.57 -21.82 -9.90
C ASN A 188 -10.17 -21.83 -8.42
N LYS A 189 -9.22 -20.97 -8.04
CA LYS A 189 -8.75 -20.81 -6.65
C LYS A 189 -9.11 -19.45 -6.10
N TYR A 190 -9.49 -19.44 -4.84
CA TYR A 190 -9.91 -18.27 -4.07
C TYR A 190 -8.97 -18.11 -2.89
N TYR A 191 -8.68 -16.89 -2.47
CA TYR A 191 -8.09 -16.72 -1.14
C TYR A 191 -9.16 -17.04 -0.10
N VAL A 192 -8.81 -17.86 0.87
CA VAL A 192 -9.71 -18.24 1.97
C VAL A 192 -9.17 -17.65 3.26
N ASP A 193 -10.05 -17.01 4.03
CA ASP A 193 -9.70 -16.41 5.30
C ASP A 193 -9.91 -17.38 6.49
N ASP A 194 -9.54 -16.97 7.71
CA ASP A 194 -9.66 -17.81 8.92
C ASP A 194 -11.12 -18.10 9.30
N GLU A 195 -12.06 -17.36 8.71
CA GLU A 195 -13.51 -17.51 8.91
C GLU A 195 -14.18 -18.24 7.74
N GLU A 196 -13.39 -18.92 6.91
CA GLU A 196 -13.82 -19.68 5.73
C GLU A 196 -14.58 -18.84 4.69
N ILE A 197 -14.22 -17.55 4.57
CA ILE A 197 -14.74 -16.65 3.54
C ILE A 197 -13.83 -16.69 2.32
N PHE A 198 -14.44 -16.75 1.14
CA PHE A 198 -13.77 -16.90 -0.14
C PHE A 198 -13.71 -15.56 -0.86
N PHE A 199 -12.51 -15.17 -1.25
CA PHE A 199 -12.19 -13.95 -1.99
C PHE A 199 -11.69 -14.34 -3.38
N SER A 200 -12.52 -14.09 -4.40
CA SER A 200 -12.14 -14.24 -5.81
C SER A 200 -11.73 -12.90 -6.37
N TYR A 201 -10.57 -12.80 -7.01
CA TYR A 201 -10.21 -11.55 -7.66
C TYR A 201 -11.10 -11.33 -8.89
N GLY A 202 -11.95 -10.31 -8.83
CA GLY A 202 -12.84 -9.90 -9.91
C GLY A 202 -12.05 -9.28 -11.06
N LYS A 203 -12.38 -9.67 -12.29
CA LYS A 203 -11.81 -9.06 -13.52
C LYS A 203 -12.79 -8.09 -14.18
N GLU A 204 -14.00 -8.04 -13.65
CA GLU A 204 -15.06 -7.13 -14.02
C GLU A 204 -14.72 -5.68 -13.67
N HIS A 205 -15.13 -4.77 -14.55
CA HIS A 205 -14.90 -3.33 -14.43
C HIS A 205 -16.23 -2.58 -14.26
N HIS A 206 -17.16 -3.14 -13.47
CA HIS A 206 -18.52 -2.60 -13.34
C HIS A 206 -18.74 -1.75 -12.09
N SER A 207 -17.74 -1.60 -11.22
CA SER A 207 -17.84 -0.79 -10.02
C SER A 207 -16.52 -0.07 -9.74
N GLU A 208 -16.62 1.09 -9.13
CA GLU A 208 -15.49 1.85 -8.59
C GLU A 208 -15.81 2.14 -7.13
N PHE A 209 -14.76 2.28 -6.30
CA PHE A 209 -14.98 2.74 -4.94
C PHE A 209 -15.47 4.19 -4.94
N GLU A 210 -16.38 4.52 -4.03
CA GLU A 210 -16.89 5.88 -3.90
C GLU A 210 -15.81 6.85 -3.40
N SER A 211 -15.86 8.09 -3.89
CA SER A 211 -14.97 9.18 -3.49
C SER A 211 -15.77 10.48 -3.30
N GLY A 212 -15.25 11.40 -2.48
CA GLY A 212 -16.00 12.58 -2.03
C GLY A 212 -16.76 12.31 -0.73
N ASN A 213 -17.41 13.33 -0.16
CA ASN A 213 -18.10 13.18 1.14
C ASN A 213 -19.08 12.00 1.12
N PRO A 214 -19.04 11.08 2.11
CA PRO A 214 -18.37 11.20 3.41
C PRO A 214 -16.91 10.68 3.47
N HIS A 215 -16.31 10.29 2.34
CA HIS A 215 -14.98 9.68 2.29
C HIS A 215 -13.84 10.64 2.61
N LEU A 216 -12.95 10.18 3.50
CA LEU A 216 -11.74 10.89 3.89
C LEU A 216 -10.64 10.75 2.81
N PRO A 217 -9.64 11.66 2.77
CA PRO A 217 -8.51 11.56 1.84
C PRO A 217 -7.78 10.21 1.95
N LEU A 218 -7.65 9.66 3.15
CA LEU A 218 -7.11 8.32 3.38
C LEU A 218 -7.91 7.20 2.67
N CYS A 219 -9.24 7.28 2.63
CA CYS A 219 -10.07 6.30 1.93
C CYS A 219 -9.77 6.31 0.42
N VAL A 220 -9.60 7.51 -0.14
CA VAL A 220 -9.25 7.73 -1.56
C VAL A 220 -7.82 7.25 -1.84
N LEU A 221 -6.88 7.53 -0.94
CA LEU A 221 -5.50 7.05 -1.05
C LEU A 221 -5.44 5.52 -1.07
N ASN A 222 -6.09 4.85 -0.12
CA ASN A 222 -6.09 3.39 -0.04
C ASN A 222 -6.82 2.73 -1.22
N GLY A 223 -7.73 3.46 -1.88
CA GLY A 223 -8.41 2.99 -3.10
C GLY A 223 -7.58 3.19 -4.37
N HIS A 224 -6.68 4.18 -4.38
CA HIS A 224 -5.80 4.44 -5.52
C HIS A 224 -4.41 3.82 -5.40
N PHE A 225 -3.96 3.50 -4.20
CA PHE A 225 -2.61 3.02 -3.95
C PHE A 225 -2.59 1.87 -2.95
N ARG A 226 -1.57 1.03 -3.11
CA ARG A 226 -1.21 -0.01 -2.16
C ARG A 226 0.31 -0.08 -2.07
N PHE A 227 0.84 0.11 -0.86
CA PHE A 227 2.28 0.03 -0.58
C PHE A 227 3.18 0.86 -1.52
N GLY A 228 2.68 2.04 -1.94
CA GLY A 228 3.38 2.98 -2.80
C GLY A 228 3.24 2.72 -4.29
N HIS A 229 2.43 1.74 -4.71
CA HIS A 229 2.09 1.46 -6.10
C HIS A 229 0.64 1.86 -6.39
N ARG A 230 0.39 2.58 -7.50
CA ARG A 230 -0.97 2.91 -7.93
C ARG A 230 -1.72 1.66 -8.39
N ILE A 231 -2.86 1.36 -7.80
CA ILE A 231 -3.72 0.23 -8.18
C ILE A 231 -4.85 0.71 -9.09
N VAL A 232 -5.48 -0.22 -9.80
CA VAL A 232 -6.60 0.09 -10.68
C VAL A 232 -7.86 0.24 -9.83
N LYS A 233 -8.53 1.39 -9.93
CA LYS A 233 -9.64 1.78 -9.04
C LYS A 233 -10.91 0.90 -9.14
N ASN A 234 -11.01 0.05 -10.15
CA ASN A 234 -12.16 -0.82 -10.40
C ASN A 234 -11.85 -2.31 -10.13
N GLU A 235 -10.62 -2.64 -9.76
CA GLU A 235 -10.26 -4.00 -9.34
C GLU A 235 -10.79 -4.24 -7.91
N HIS A 236 -11.44 -5.38 -7.72
CA HIS A 236 -12.06 -5.77 -6.45
C HIS A 236 -12.07 -7.29 -6.28
N TYR A 237 -12.47 -7.73 -5.09
CA TYR A 237 -12.70 -9.11 -4.75
C TYR A 237 -14.20 -9.42 -4.69
N ASN A 238 -14.62 -10.49 -5.34
CA ASN A 238 -15.91 -11.13 -5.11
C ASN A 238 -15.81 -11.98 -3.84
N VAL A 239 -16.39 -11.46 -2.77
CA VAL A 239 -16.42 -12.09 -1.45
C VAL A 239 -17.68 -12.92 -1.33
N SER A 240 -17.53 -14.20 -1.00
CA SER A 240 -18.66 -15.12 -0.88
C SER A 240 -18.38 -16.18 0.18
N LYS A 241 -19.45 -16.79 0.70
CA LYS A 241 -19.35 -17.97 1.54
C LYS A 241 -19.44 -19.22 0.66
N ASP A 242 -18.73 -20.29 1.00
CA ASP A 242 -19.04 -21.61 0.45
C ASP A 242 -20.10 -22.27 1.32
N ASN A 243 -21.15 -22.80 0.69
CA ASN A 243 -22.02 -23.88 1.19
C ASN A 243 -23.21 -24.11 0.24
N GLY A 244 -23.00 -24.91 -0.81
CA GLY A 244 -24.11 -25.52 -1.56
C GLY A 244 -25.03 -24.53 -2.31
N LYS A 245 -26.13 -25.07 -2.88
CA LYS A 245 -27.07 -24.37 -3.78
C LYS A 245 -27.74 -23.10 -3.20
N ASN A 246 -27.57 -22.81 -1.90
CA ASN A 246 -28.17 -21.67 -1.20
C ASN A 246 -27.16 -20.85 -0.36
N GLY A 247 -25.85 -20.97 -0.59
CA GLY A 247 -24.80 -20.32 0.19
C GLY A 247 -24.78 -18.80 0.04
N LYS A 248 -25.72 -18.10 0.69
CA LYS A 248 -25.72 -16.65 0.77
C LYS A 248 -24.78 -16.19 1.88
N ILE A 249 -24.06 -15.10 1.65
CA ILE A 249 -23.27 -14.42 2.65
C ILE A 249 -24.17 -13.47 3.47
N SER A 250 -24.09 -13.63 4.79
CA SER A 250 -24.73 -12.75 5.77
C SER A 250 -23.75 -12.53 6.92
N ARG A 251 -23.26 -11.29 7.08
CA ARG A 251 -22.31 -10.93 8.15
C ARG A 251 -22.14 -9.42 8.25
N LEU A 252 -21.45 -8.99 9.30
CA LEU A 252 -20.89 -7.66 9.40
C LEU A 252 -19.62 -7.58 8.54
N PHE A 253 -19.53 -6.55 7.73
CA PHE A 253 -18.32 -6.12 7.05
C PHE A 253 -17.94 -4.74 7.53
N MET A 254 -16.64 -4.52 7.70
CA MET A 254 -16.10 -3.21 7.99
C MET A 254 -16.05 -2.41 6.68
N ASP A 255 -16.54 -1.19 6.69
CA ASP A 255 -16.35 -0.26 5.58
C ASP A 255 -14.98 0.46 5.68
N CYS A 256 -14.69 1.28 4.67
CA CYS A 256 -13.47 2.10 4.62
C CYS A 256 -13.36 3.18 5.71
N HIS A 257 -14.35 3.32 6.60
CA HIS A 257 -14.39 4.22 7.76
C HIS A 257 -14.43 3.48 9.09
N ASP A 258 -14.09 2.19 9.11
CA ASP A 258 -14.12 1.36 10.31
C ASP A 258 -15.53 1.19 10.91
N ARG A 259 -16.58 1.33 10.09
CA ARG A 259 -17.96 1.06 10.50
C ARG A 259 -18.35 -0.35 10.12
N ALA A 260 -18.83 -1.13 11.09
CA ALA A 260 -19.41 -2.44 10.84
C ALA A 260 -20.84 -2.27 10.28
N LEU A 261 -21.05 -2.68 9.03
CA LEU A 261 -22.36 -2.66 8.39
C LEU A 261 -22.80 -4.09 8.03
N GLU A 262 -24.08 -4.37 8.21
CA GLU A 262 -24.64 -5.70 8.00
C GLU A 262 -24.98 -5.94 6.53
N VAL A 263 -24.43 -7.01 5.96
CA VAL A 263 -24.91 -7.59 4.70
C VAL A 263 -25.85 -8.74 5.01
N LYS A 264 -27.06 -8.70 4.44
CA LYS A 264 -28.05 -9.77 4.57
C LYS A 264 -28.24 -10.49 3.24
N GLU A 265 -28.06 -11.79 3.26
CA GLU A 265 -28.49 -12.71 2.21
C GLU A 265 -28.08 -12.28 0.80
N ARG A 266 -26.77 -12.17 0.55
CA ARG A 266 -26.22 -11.88 -0.78
C ARG A 266 -25.52 -13.09 -1.38
N SER A 267 -25.44 -13.19 -2.70
CA SER A 267 -24.64 -14.23 -3.37
C SER A 267 -23.14 -13.93 -3.25
N HIS A 268 -22.79 -12.65 -3.31
CA HIS A 268 -21.44 -12.13 -3.13
C HIS A 268 -21.49 -10.67 -2.67
N VAL A 269 -20.33 -10.15 -2.30
CA VAL A 269 -20.07 -8.74 -2.01
C VAL A 269 -18.83 -8.34 -2.83
N ASN A 270 -18.90 -7.21 -3.52
CA ASN A 270 -17.75 -6.64 -4.23
C ASN A 270 -16.93 -5.84 -3.22
N MET A 271 -15.72 -6.28 -2.92
CA MET A 271 -14.87 -5.70 -1.88
C MET A 271 -13.58 -5.16 -2.49
N PHE A 272 -13.37 -3.86 -2.39
CA PHE A 272 -12.18 -3.19 -2.90
C PHE A 272 -11.03 -3.27 -1.90
N SER A 273 -9.79 -3.05 -2.35
CA SER A 273 -8.60 -3.09 -1.48
C SER A 273 -8.65 -2.08 -0.33
N ASN A 274 -9.43 -1.00 -0.44
CA ASN A 274 -9.63 -0.01 0.62
C ASN A 274 -10.77 -0.35 1.59
N ASP A 275 -11.31 -1.57 1.53
CA ASP A 275 -12.44 -2.05 2.33
C ASP A 275 -13.78 -1.34 2.04
N TYR A 276 -13.84 -0.49 1.00
CA TYR A 276 -15.15 -0.12 0.45
C TYR A 276 -15.77 -1.35 -0.19
N TRP A 277 -17.08 -1.50 -0.06
CA TRP A 277 -17.78 -2.61 -0.67
C TRP A 277 -19.19 -2.28 -1.12
N THR A 278 -19.67 -3.03 -2.12
CA THR A 278 -21.02 -2.94 -2.65
C THR A 278 -21.64 -4.33 -2.78
N VAL A 279 -22.97 -4.38 -2.91
CA VAL A 279 -23.75 -5.62 -3.08
C VAL A 279 -24.47 -5.66 -4.42
#